data_AF-A0A537V6K0-F1
#
_entry.id   AF-A0A537V6K0-F1
#
_cell.length_a   1.000
_cell.length_b   1.000
_cell.length_c   1.000
_cell.angle_alpha   90.00
_cell.angle_beta   90.00
_cell.angle_gamma   90.00
#
_symmetry.space_group_name_H-M   'P 1'
#
loop_
_entity.id
_entity.type
_entity.pdbx_description
1 polymer ?
#
loop_
_entity_poly.entity_id
_entity_poly.type
_entity_poly.pdbx_seq_one_letter_code
_entity_poly.pdbx_strand_id
1 'polypeptide(L)'
;MTNTKAAAELVARYLTARALFRRTPWEVPSNLEYLIGRGVRLLPDGVLVNEVPLQPAPAIIYDRKDPMFWSAIIGGEDSAIDMDPAEQEQVRQFVLDEDWTLPVMPSEDRAPRHMMAAVGAALGRSIQKAALAISWGAGSAHPGR
;
A
#
# COMPACT_ATOMS: atom_id res chain seq x y z
N MET A 1 -2.85 16.80 3.10
CA MET A 1 -2.97 15.41 3.59
C MET A 1 -2.97 15.44 5.11
N THR A 2 -3.68 14.55 5.82
CA THR A 2 -3.52 14.43 7.29
C THR A 2 -2.28 13.59 7.59
N ASN A 3 -1.62 13.80 8.73
CA ASN A 3 -0.46 12.98 9.12
C ASN A 3 -0.83 11.49 9.19
N THR A 4 -2.03 11.17 9.69
CA THR A 4 -2.57 9.80 9.74
C THR A 4 -2.68 9.16 8.36
N LYS A 5 -3.17 9.91 7.37
CA LYS A 5 -3.26 9.44 5.99
C LYS A 5 -1.87 9.19 5.37
N ALA A 6 -0.95 10.14 5.56
CA ALA A 6 0.43 9.98 5.08
C ALA A 6 1.12 8.74 5.68
N ALA A 7 0.95 8.52 6.99
CA ALA A 7 1.46 7.34 7.66
C ALA A 7 0.82 6.04 7.13
N ALA A 8 -0.48 6.02 6.86
CA ALA A 8 -1.17 4.88 6.28
C ALA A 8 -0.65 4.56 4.87
N GLU A 9 -0.43 5.58 4.04
CA GLU A 9 0.12 5.44 2.69
C GLU A 9 1.58 4.96 2.70
N LEU A 10 2.41 5.46 3.63
CA LEU A 10 3.77 4.95 3.86
C LEU A 10 3.76 3.46 4.25
N VAL A 11 2.92 3.08 5.21
CA VAL A 11 2.78 1.67 5.63
C VAL A 11 2.31 0.79 4.47
N ALA A 12 1.36 1.26 3.67
CA ALA A 12 0.86 0.53 2.51
C ALA A 12 1.96 0.31 1.46
N ARG A 13 2.75 1.34 1.13
CA ARG A 13 3.89 1.23 0.21
C ARG A 13 4.96 0.28 0.72
N TYR A 14 5.33 0.40 2.01
CA TYR A 14 6.28 -0.48 2.66
C TYR A 14 5.86 -1.96 2.60
N LEU A 15 4.61 -2.26 2.99
CA LEU A 15 4.09 -3.62 3.00
C LEU A 15 3.97 -4.21 1.59
N THR A 16 3.63 -3.38 0.60
CA THR A 16 3.60 -3.76 -0.81
C THR A 16 5.00 -4.13 -1.29
N ALA A 17 6.00 -3.28 -1.03
CA ALA A 17 7.39 -3.56 -1.38
C ALA A 17 7.91 -4.86 -0.73
N ARG A 18 7.63 -5.06 0.56
CA ARG A 18 7.99 -6.27 1.30
C ARG A 18 7.39 -7.51 0.67
N ALA A 19 6.10 -7.46 0.33
CA ALA A 19 5.39 -8.58 -0.27
C ALA A 19 5.95 -8.94 -1.66
N LEU A 20 6.25 -7.93 -2.49
CA LEU A 20 6.87 -8.12 -3.80
C LEU A 20 8.26 -8.76 -3.67
N PHE A 21 9.11 -8.22 -2.79
CA PHE A 21 10.45 -8.75 -2.54
C PHE A 21 10.42 -10.19 -2.04
N ARG A 22 9.55 -10.50 -1.06
CA ARG A 22 9.43 -11.85 -0.49
C ARG A 22 8.57 -12.79 -1.33
N ARG A 23 7.97 -12.31 -2.42
CA ARG A 23 7.05 -13.06 -3.29
C ARG A 23 5.92 -13.71 -2.50
N THR A 24 5.41 -12.99 -1.51
CA THR A 24 4.31 -13.45 -0.64
C THR A 24 2.99 -12.81 -1.05
N PRO A 25 1.86 -13.53 -1.00
CA PRO A 25 0.54 -12.93 -1.21
C PRO A 25 0.30 -11.79 -0.21
N TRP A 26 -0.25 -10.69 -0.70
CA TRP A 26 -0.55 -9.52 0.11
C TRP A 26 -1.73 -8.75 -0.45
N GLU A 27 -2.63 -8.35 0.44
CA GLU A 27 -3.69 -7.39 0.17
C GLU A 27 -3.50 -6.22 1.12
N VAL A 28 -3.52 -5.00 0.60
CA VAL A 28 -3.38 -3.79 1.43
C VAL A 28 -4.60 -3.67 2.35
N PRO A 29 -4.43 -3.59 3.69
CA PRO A 29 -5.54 -3.43 4.60
C PRO A 29 -6.25 -2.10 4.35
N SER A 30 -7.55 -2.15 4.08
CA SER A 30 -8.37 -0.97 3.78
C SER A 30 -8.59 -0.04 4.97
N ASN A 31 -8.18 -0.45 6.18
CA ASN A 31 -8.44 0.26 7.44
C ASN A 31 -7.17 0.83 8.11
N LEU A 32 -6.04 0.93 7.41
CA LEU A 32 -4.78 1.44 7.99
C LEU A 32 -4.94 2.84 8.59
N GLU A 33 -5.53 3.79 7.86
CA GLU A 33 -5.77 5.16 8.35
C GLU A 33 -6.64 5.15 9.61
N TYR A 34 -7.68 4.30 9.64
CA TYR A 34 -8.56 4.15 10.80
C TYR A 34 -7.81 3.60 12.03
N LEU A 35 -6.99 2.55 11.85
CA LEU A 35 -6.21 1.93 12.93
C LEU A 35 -5.20 2.92 13.52
N ILE A 36 -4.44 3.60 12.66
CA ILE A 36 -3.45 4.59 13.06
C ILE A 36 -4.14 5.77 13.76
N GLY A 37 -5.26 6.25 13.22
CA GLY A 37 -6.04 7.34 13.82
C GLY A 37 -6.61 7.02 15.20
N ARG A 38 -6.77 5.73 15.54
CA ARG A 38 -7.16 5.24 16.87
C ARG A 38 -5.97 4.98 17.80
N GLY A 39 -4.75 5.26 17.37
CA GLY A 39 -3.54 5.06 18.15
C GLY A 39 -3.05 3.61 18.18
N VAL A 40 -3.50 2.76 17.25
CA VAL A 40 -2.99 1.38 17.13
C VAL A 40 -1.55 1.45 16.61
N ARG A 41 -0.60 1.09 17.47
CA ARG A 41 0.84 1.16 17.15
C ARG A 41 1.39 -0.11 16.51
N LEU A 42 0.88 -1.28 16.88
CA LEU A 42 1.25 -2.54 16.25
C LEU A 42 0.18 -2.90 15.21
N LEU A 43 0.51 -2.66 13.95
CA LEU A 43 -0.38 -2.92 12.83
C LEU A 43 -0.37 -4.42 12.47
N PRO A 44 -1.38 -4.87 11.70
CA PRO A 44 -1.34 -6.20 11.08
C PRO A 44 0.00 -6.44 10.38
N ASP A 45 0.43 -7.70 10.42
CA ASP A 45 1.70 -8.14 9.85
C ASP A 45 2.97 -7.56 10.46
N GLY A 46 2.89 -7.15 11.72
CA GLY A 46 4.05 -6.96 12.59
C GLY A 46 4.74 -5.61 12.46
N VAL A 47 4.20 -4.69 11.65
CA VAL A 47 4.72 -3.34 11.47
C VAL A 47 4.37 -2.50 12.69
N LEU A 48 5.39 -1.96 13.33
CA LEU A 48 5.27 -1.09 14.48
C LEU A 48 5.39 0.36 14.01
N VAL A 49 4.46 1.21 14.43
CA VAL A 49 4.44 2.64 14.12
C VAL A 49 4.58 3.55 15.35
N ASN A 50 5.22 4.70 15.17
CA ASN A 50 5.28 5.77 16.16
C ASN A 50 3.92 6.48 16.29
N GLU A 51 3.76 7.29 17.34
CA GLU A 51 2.63 8.21 17.43
C GLU A 51 2.72 9.28 16.33
N VAL A 52 1.99 9.02 15.26
CA VAL A 52 1.84 9.89 14.08
C VAL A 52 1.41 11.33 14.39
N PRO A 53 0.60 11.62 15.44
CA PRO A 53 0.32 13.01 15.81
C PRO A 53 1.55 13.79 16.31
N LEU A 54 2.64 13.11 16.68
CA LEU A 54 3.74 13.71 17.43
C LEU A 54 5.04 13.85 16.63
N GLN A 55 5.26 13.09 15.56
CA GLN A 55 6.49 13.20 14.76
C GLN A 55 6.26 13.02 13.24
N PRO A 56 6.95 13.81 12.40
CA PRO A 56 6.69 13.87 10.96
C PRO A 56 7.29 12.73 10.12
N ALA A 57 8.31 11.98 10.58
CA ALA A 57 8.85 10.83 9.83
C ALA A 57 9.82 9.96 10.67
N PRO A 58 10.01 8.66 10.34
CA PRO A 58 9.05 7.79 9.64
C PRO A 58 8.04 7.23 10.65
N ALA A 59 6.79 7.08 10.21
CA ALA A 59 5.78 6.42 11.04
C ALA A 59 6.24 5.00 11.40
N ILE A 60 6.94 4.28 10.52
CA ILE A 60 7.38 2.91 10.76
C ILE A 60 8.67 2.88 11.57
N ILE A 61 8.60 2.38 12.80
CA ILE A 61 9.75 2.28 13.70
C ILE A 61 10.40 0.89 13.70
N TYR A 62 9.67 -0.15 13.29
CA TYR A 62 10.21 -1.50 13.16
C TYR A 62 9.25 -2.43 12.41
N ASP A 63 9.79 -3.48 11.78
CA ASP A 63 9.01 -4.62 11.30
C ASP A 63 9.44 -5.89 12.04
N ARG A 64 8.53 -6.47 12.84
CA ARG A 64 8.81 -7.70 13.58
C ARG A 64 8.86 -8.95 12.70
N LYS A 65 8.19 -8.95 11.56
CA LYS A 65 8.16 -10.09 10.65
C LYS A 65 9.33 -10.09 9.67
N ASP A 66 9.87 -8.92 9.34
CA ASP A 66 11.00 -8.80 8.43
C ASP A 66 11.96 -7.66 8.81
N PRO A 67 12.74 -7.85 9.89
CA PRO A 67 13.60 -6.80 10.41
C PRO A 67 14.75 -6.44 9.47
N MET A 68 15.22 -7.39 8.66
CA MET A 68 16.28 -7.14 7.67
C MET A 68 15.76 -6.27 6.52
N PHE A 69 14.55 -6.55 6.02
CA PHE A 69 13.94 -5.69 5.00
C PHE A 69 13.63 -4.29 5.55
N TRP A 70 13.15 -4.18 6.80
CA TRP A 70 13.03 -2.88 7.47
C TRP A 70 14.37 -2.14 7.53
N SER A 71 15.46 -2.80 7.95
CA SER A 71 16.77 -2.16 8.04
C SER A 71 17.25 -1.66 6.67
N ALA A 72 17.05 -2.47 5.63
CA ALA A 72 17.42 -2.11 4.27
C ALA A 72 16.69 -0.86 3.75
N ILE A 73 15.36 -0.81 3.96
CA ILE A 73 14.50 0.19 3.32
C ILE A 73 14.26 1.43 4.18
N ILE A 74 13.96 1.24 5.47
CA ILE A 74 13.71 2.35 6.41
C ILE A 74 14.97 2.72 7.18
N GLY A 75 15.78 1.73 7.58
CA GLY A 75 17.02 1.94 8.33
C GLY A 75 18.20 2.43 7.49
N GLY A 76 18.12 2.30 6.16
CA GLY A 76 19.17 2.72 5.22
C GLY A 76 20.38 1.79 5.14
N GLU A 77 20.27 0.54 5.62
CA GLU A 77 21.40 -0.40 5.62
C GLU A 77 21.54 -1.12 4.27
N ASP A 78 22.57 -0.79 3.50
CA ASP A 78 22.79 -1.34 2.15
C ASP A 78 23.06 -2.85 2.13
N SER A 79 23.62 -3.40 3.22
CA SER A 79 24.00 -4.81 3.33
C SER A 79 22.96 -5.70 4.02
N ALA A 80 21.81 -5.15 4.41
CA ALA A 80 20.83 -5.89 5.21
C ALA A 80 20.10 -6.99 4.41
N ILE A 81 20.00 -6.86 3.10
CA ILE A 81 19.37 -7.85 2.22
C ILE A 81 20.26 -8.12 1.00
N ASP A 82 20.08 -9.30 0.41
CA ASP A 82 20.73 -9.67 -0.84
C ASP A 82 19.92 -9.07 -2.01
N MET A 83 20.29 -7.86 -2.43
CA MET A 83 19.68 -7.10 -3.52
C MET A 83 20.76 -6.21 -4.17
N ASP A 84 20.65 -5.95 -5.47
CA ASP A 84 21.52 -4.97 -6.12
C ASP A 84 21.33 -3.57 -5.47
N PRO A 85 22.40 -2.81 -5.18
CA PRO A 85 22.27 -1.52 -4.51
C PRO A 85 21.39 -0.50 -5.26
N ALA A 86 21.39 -0.51 -6.59
CA ALA A 86 20.55 0.40 -7.37
C ALA A 86 19.09 -0.04 -7.33
N GLU A 87 18.81 -1.34 -7.35
CA GLU A 87 17.47 -1.89 -7.13
C GLU A 87 16.96 -1.55 -5.72
N GLN A 88 17.80 -1.70 -4.69
CA GLN A 88 17.46 -1.36 -3.31
C GLN A 88 17.11 0.12 -3.15
N GLU A 89 17.86 1.00 -3.82
CA GLU A 89 17.58 2.44 -3.82
C GLU A 89 16.25 2.76 -4.52
N GLN A 90 15.90 2.07 -5.62
CA GLN A 90 14.59 2.23 -6.25
C GLN A 90 13.45 1.81 -5.31
N VAL A 91 13.64 0.74 -4.55
CA VAL A 91 12.65 0.29 -3.54
C VAL A 91 12.53 1.32 -2.42
N ARG A 92 13.64 1.90 -1.95
CA ARG A 92 13.62 2.98 -0.96
C ARG A 92 12.85 4.19 -1.46
N GLN A 93 13.12 4.62 -2.68
CA GLN A 93 12.42 5.76 -3.28
C GLN A 93 10.92 5.49 -3.40
N PHE A 94 10.53 4.31 -3.88
CA PHE A 94 9.12 3.91 -3.90
C PHE A 94 8.45 3.98 -2.52
N VAL A 95 9.14 3.56 -1.45
CA VAL A 95 8.57 3.54 -0.11
C VAL A 95 8.56 4.93 0.54
N LEU A 96 9.63 5.70 0.40
CA LEU A 96 9.89 6.92 1.17
C LEU A 96 9.43 8.19 0.44
N ASP A 97 9.46 8.22 -0.89
CA ASP A 97 9.07 9.39 -1.68
C ASP A 97 7.61 9.26 -2.13
N GLU A 98 6.75 10.14 -1.61
CA GLU A 98 5.31 10.18 -1.92
C GLU A 98 5.01 10.48 -3.39
N ASP A 99 5.91 11.17 -4.08
CA ASP A 99 5.76 11.50 -5.51
C ASP A 99 6.34 10.41 -6.42
N TRP A 100 7.03 9.42 -5.84
CA TRP A 100 7.66 8.36 -6.60
C TRP A 100 6.69 7.23 -6.94
N THR A 101 6.65 6.89 -8.22
CA THR A 101 5.93 5.72 -8.74
C THR A 101 6.96 4.70 -9.21
N LEU A 102 6.68 3.40 -9.03
CA LEU A 102 7.56 2.36 -9.57
C LEU A 102 7.81 2.65 -11.06
N PRO A 103 9.07 2.61 -11.55
CA PRO A 103 9.30 2.63 -12.97
C PRO A 103 8.48 1.49 -13.59
N VAL A 104 7.74 1.79 -14.66
CA VAL A 104 7.04 0.77 -15.44
C VAL A 104 8.12 -0.18 -15.96
N MET A 105 8.30 -1.31 -15.29
CA MET A 105 9.25 -2.34 -15.72
C MET A 105 8.83 -2.75 -17.14
N PRO A 106 9.69 -2.59 -18.16
CA PRO A 106 9.40 -3.10 -19.49
C PRO A 106 9.18 -4.61 -19.36
N SER A 107 8.05 -5.06 -19.89
CA SER A 107 7.57 -6.45 -19.80
C SER A 107 8.34 -7.41 -20.72
N GLU A 108 9.66 -7.30 -20.77
CA GLU A 108 10.55 -8.13 -21.60
C GLU A 108 11.80 -8.41 -20.76
N ASP A 109 11.82 -9.46 -19.94
CA ASP A 109 12.12 -10.82 -20.41
C ASP A 109 11.12 -11.86 -19.90
N ARG A 110 10.34 -12.39 -20.84
CA ARG A 110 9.47 -13.54 -20.63
C ARG A 110 10.05 -14.74 -21.35
N ALA A 111 10.51 -15.73 -20.59
CA ALA A 111 10.38 -17.14 -20.96
C ALA A 111 10.06 -17.97 -19.70
N PRO A 112 9.22 -19.01 -19.80
CA PRO A 112 7.93 -18.96 -19.12
C PRO A 112 7.79 -20.02 -18.02
N ARG A 113 7.01 -19.70 -16.97
CA ARG A 113 6.13 -20.69 -16.31
C ARG A 113 5.08 -20.02 -15.42
N HIS A 114 3.84 -20.03 -15.93
CA HIS A 114 2.57 -20.10 -15.20
C HIS A 114 2.26 -19.05 -14.12
N MET A 115 1.43 -18.08 -14.54
CA MET A 115 0.17 -17.68 -13.87
C MET A 115 0.27 -16.88 -12.57
N MET A 116 -0.09 -15.58 -12.60
CA MET A 116 -1.32 -15.10 -11.93
C MET A 116 -1.63 -13.62 -12.25
N ALA A 117 -2.89 -13.29 -11.99
CA ALA A 117 -3.71 -12.19 -12.49
C ALA A 117 -3.20 -10.77 -12.22
N ALA A 118 -3.63 -9.89 -13.11
CA ALA A 118 -3.43 -8.44 -13.08
C ALA A 118 -3.96 -7.78 -11.80
N VAL A 119 -3.14 -6.93 -11.19
CA VAL A 119 -3.62 -5.81 -10.35
C VAL A 119 -3.58 -4.56 -11.23
N GLY A 120 -4.72 -4.29 -11.87
CA GLY A 120 -4.96 -3.07 -12.62
C GLY A 120 -5.78 -2.09 -11.80
N ALA A 121 -5.23 -0.88 -11.65
CA ALA A 121 -5.91 0.39 -11.42
C ALA A 121 -6.69 0.61 -10.10
N ALA A 122 -6.08 1.36 -9.17
CA ALA A 122 -6.82 2.27 -8.31
C ALA A 122 -5.92 3.31 -7.64
N LEU A 123 -5.45 4.33 -8.38
CA LEU A 123 -5.23 5.65 -7.80
C LEU A 123 -5.25 6.72 -8.90
N GLY A 124 -6.28 7.56 -8.85
CA GLY A 124 -6.37 8.79 -9.62
C GLY A 124 -7.51 8.85 -10.62
N ARG A 125 -8.69 9.32 -10.18
CA ARG A 125 -9.48 10.31 -10.92
C ARG A 125 -10.41 11.04 -9.96
N SER A 126 -10.24 12.36 -9.93
CA SER A 126 -10.96 13.32 -9.12
C SER A 126 -12.40 13.56 -9.63
N ILE A 127 -13.28 13.80 -8.66
CA ILE A 127 -14.44 14.72 -8.64
C ILE A 127 -15.03 15.12 -10.00
N GLN A 128 -16.27 14.67 -10.28
CA GLN A 128 -17.30 15.56 -10.84
C GLN A 128 -18.74 15.04 -10.60
N LYS A 129 -19.46 15.86 -9.82
CA LYS A 129 -20.91 16.13 -9.79
C LYS A 129 -21.91 14.97 -9.74
N ALA A 130 -22.50 14.84 -8.55
CA ALA A 130 -23.86 14.36 -8.36
C ALA A 130 -24.88 15.30 -9.06
N ALA A 131 -25.83 14.71 -9.78
CA ALA A 131 -27.13 15.32 -10.08
C ALA A 131 -28.21 14.22 -10.13
N LEU A 132 -29.15 14.36 -9.18
CA LEU A 132 -30.57 13.95 -9.20
C LEU A 132 -30.99 12.73 -10.03
N ALA A 133 -31.60 11.73 -9.38
CA ALA A 133 -33.05 11.78 -9.12
C ALA A 133 -33.48 10.63 -8.22
N ILE A 134 -34.08 10.99 -7.10
CA ILE A 134 -34.91 10.13 -6.25
C ILE A 134 -36.22 9.87 -6.99
N SER A 135 -36.64 8.61 -7.09
CA SER A 135 -38.07 8.27 -7.05
C SER A 135 -38.25 6.87 -6.49
N TRP A 136 -38.85 6.84 -5.30
CA TRP A 136 -39.43 5.66 -4.67
C TRP A 136 -40.71 5.29 -5.41
N GLY A 137 -41.08 4.01 -5.44
CA GLY A 137 -42.40 3.63 -5.91
C GLY A 137 -42.63 2.14 -6.01
N ALA A 138 -43.35 1.61 -5.03
CA ALA A 138 -43.70 0.21 -4.86
C ALA A 138 -44.71 -0.34 -5.88
N GLY A 139 -44.63 -1.65 -6.08
CA GLY A 139 -45.79 -2.56 -6.13
C GLY A 139 -46.69 -2.53 -7.37
N SER A 140 -46.85 -3.69 -8.01
CA SER A 140 -48.06 -4.51 -7.86
C SER A 140 -48.08 -5.66 -8.88
N ALA A 141 -48.87 -6.67 -8.55
CA ALA A 141 -48.96 -7.98 -9.15
C ALA A 141 -49.72 -8.05 -10.49
N HIS A 142 -49.32 -9.04 -11.33
CA HIS A 142 -50.11 -9.93 -12.24
C HIS A 142 -51.16 -9.36 -13.24
N PRO A 143 -51.71 -10.16 -14.20
CA PRO A 143 -51.18 -11.28 -15.02
C PRO A 143 -51.57 -11.15 -16.53
N GLY A 144 -51.18 -12.13 -17.37
CA GLY A 144 -51.71 -12.36 -18.74
C GLY A 144 -50.58 -12.45 -19.77
N ARG A 145 -50.50 -13.44 -20.65
CA ARG A 145 -51.58 -14.14 -21.37
C ARG A 145 -51.12 -15.52 -21.82
#